data_AF-A0A924J3G9-F1
#
_entry.id   AF-A0A924J3G9-F1
#
_cell.length_a   1.000
_cell.length_b   1.000
_cell.length_c   1.000
_cell.angle_alpha   90.00
_cell.angle_beta   90.00
_cell.angle_gamma   90.00
#
_symmetry.space_group_name_H-M   'P 1'
#
loop_
_entity.id
_entity.type
_entity.pdbx_description
1 polymer ?
#
loop_
_entity_poly.entity_id
_entity_poly.type
_entity_poly.pdbx_seq_one_letter_code
_entity_poly.pdbx_strand_id
1 'polypeptide(L)' 'MEVEEHWTGSYVFENEWQSLRTRRDGELEMTSAPHSYPRPQRFVVAVKVIDIFGNDTTSLVSVTVG' A
#
# COMPACT_ATOMS: atom_id res chain seq x y z
N MET A 1 -19.86 -12.58 6.61
CA MET A 1 -19.63 -11.26 7.23
C MET A 1 -18.82 -10.48 6.24
N GLU A 2 -19.44 -9.51 5.57
CA GLU A 2 -18.72 -8.52 4.79
C GLU A 2 -18.07 -7.57 5.79
N VAL A 3 -16.75 -7.42 5.70
CA VAL A 3 -16.01 -6.49 6.54
C VAL A 3 -16.12 -5.14 5.84
N GLU A 4 -16.92 -4.22 6.40
CA GLU A 4 -16.95 -2.83 5.93
C GLU A 4 -15.68 -2.12 6.39
N GLU A 5 -14.81 -1.76 5.45
CA GLU A 5 -13.62 -0.96 5.72
C GLU A 5 -14.02 0.49 6.04
N HIS A 6 -13.89 0.85 7.32
CA HIS A 6 -14.11 2.20 7.81
C HIS A 6 -12.77 2.94 7.97
N TRP A 7 -12.56 3.98 7.15
CA TRP A 7 -11.45 4.91 7.27
C TRP A 7 -11.59 5.72 8.56
N THR A 8 -10.71 5.48 9.53
CA THR A 8 -10.78 6.19 10.82
C THR A 8 -9.84 7.38 10.87
N GLY A 9 -8.84 7.44 9.98
CA GLY A 9 -7.77 8.44 10.02
C GLY A 9 -6.97 8.42 11.32
N SER A 10 -7.15 7.36 12.13
CA SER A 10 -6.67 7.24 13.50
C SER A 10 -5.43 6.35 13.59
N TYR A 11 -5.09 5.64 12.52
CA TYR A 11 -3.95 4.73 12.47
C TYR A 11 -2.77 5.37 11.75
N VAL A 12 -1.57 5.09 12.26
CA VAL A 12 -0.30 5.54 11.65
C VAL A 12 -0.09 4.91 10.27
N PHE A 13 -0.76 3.78 10.00
CA PHE A 13 -0.82 3.12 8.70
C PHE A 13 -2.23 2.56 8.48
N GLU A 14 -2.78 2.80 7.30
CA GLU A 14 -3.98 2.15 6.80
C GLU A 14 -3.55 1.34 5.56
N ASN A 15 -3.95 0.07 5.47
CA ASN A 15 -3.60 -0.79 4.34
C ASN A 15 -4.55 -0.46 3.18
N GLU A 16 -4.12 0.37 2.25
CA GLU A 16 -5.00 0.85 1.17
C GLU A 16 -5.02 -0.07 -0.06
N TRP A 17 -3.96 -0.87 -0.24
CA TRP A 17 -3.83 -1.73 -1.43
C TRP A 17 -2.87 -2.90 -1.17
N GLN A 18 -3.22 -4.07 -1.71
CA GLN A 18 -2.41 -5.27 -1.70
C GLN A 18 -2.66 -6.08 -2.98
N SER A 19 -1.59 -6.53 -3.65
CA SER A 19 -1.67 -7.47 -4.77
C SER A 19 -0.83 -8.71 -4.52
N LEU A 20 -1.23 -9.82 -5.14
CA LEU A 20 -0.64 -11.14 -4.92
C LEU A 20 -0.39 -11.83 -6.27
N ARG A 21 0.84 -12.28 -6.49
CA ARG A 21 1.15 -13.22 -7.57
C ARG A 21 0.56 -14.58 -7.24
N THR A 22 -0.18 -15.20 -8.16
CA THR A 22 -0.78 -16.53 -7.98
C THR A 22 -0.15 -17.56 -8.91
N ARG A 23 -0.57 -18.83 -8.79
CA ARG A 23 -0.16 -19.86 -9.75
C ARG A 23 -0.82 -19.71 -11.12
N ARG A 24 -2.03 -19.14 -11.16
CA ARG A 24 -2.79 -18.92 -12.41
C ARG A 24 -2.37 -17.62 -13.10
N ASP A 25 -2.02 -16.62 -12.30
CA ASP A 25 -1.56 -15.32 -12.76
C ASP A 25 -0.18 -15.05 -12.16
N GLY A 26 0.84 -15.17 -13.01
CA GLY A 26 2.25 -15.03 -12.65
C GLY A 26 2.74 -13.60 -12.59
N GLU A 27 1.90 -12.62 -12.92
CA GLU A 27 2.24 -11.21 -12.78
C GLU A 27 1.95 -10.72 -11.36
N LEU A 28 2.73 -9.73 -10.93
CA LEU A 28 2.48 -8.96 -9.73
C LEU A 28 2.14 -7.55 -10.20
N GLU A 29 0.97 -7.05 -9.82
CA GLU A 29 0.60 -5.67 -10.11
C GLU A 29 1.57 -4.73 -9.40
N MET A 30 2.27 -3.89 -10.15
CA MET A 30 3.25 -2.93 -9.60
C MET A 30 2.67 -1.52 -9.47
N THR A 31 1.42 -1.33 -9.88
CA THR A 31 0.71 -0.06 -9.87
C THR A 31 -0.38 -0.12 -8.81
N SER A 32 -0.33 0.76 -7.82
CA SER A 32 -1.39 0.84 -6.81
C SER A 32 -2.63 1.54 -7.36
N ALA A 33 -3.71 1.49 -6.58
CA ALA A 33 -4.81 2.44 -6.74
C ALA A 33 -4.30 3.90 -6.60
N PRO A 34 -4.91 4.86 -7.32
CA PRO A 34 -4.58 6.26 -7.15
C PRO A 34 -4.99 6.76 -5.75
N HIS A 35 -4.12 7.52 -5.11
CA HIS A 35 -4.37 8.14 -3.80
C HIS A 35 -4.32 9.67 -3.92
N SER A 36 -5.34 10.34 -3.37
CA SER A 36 -5.43 11.80 -3.32
C SER A 36 -5.11 12.30 -1.93
N TYR A 37 -4.01 13.04 -1.80
CA TYR A 37 -3.63 13.64 -0.53
C TYR A 37 -4.47 14.89 -0.22
N PRO A 38 -5.02 15.04 1.00
CA PRO A 38 -5.94 16.12 1.31
C PRO A 38 -5.26 17.49 1.46
N ARG A 39 -3.93 17.53 1.61
CA ARG A 39 -3.16 18.76 1.82
C ARG A 39 -1.84 18.73 1.04
N PRO A 40 -1.40 19.88 0.51
CA PRO A 40 -0.07 20.00 -0.08
C PRO A 40 0.98 19.98 1.04
N GLN A 41 1.83 18.95 1.03
CA GLN A 41 2.93 18.77 1.97
C GLN A 41 3.83 17.60 1.50
N ARG A 42 4.88 17.33 2.27
CA ARG A 42 5.69 16.12 2.12
C ARG A 42 5.03 14.95 2.85
N PHE A 43 4.95 13.81 2.19
CA PHE A 43 4.51 12.53 2.74
C PHE A 43 5.61 11.48 2.58
N VAL A 44 5.52 10.41 3.38
CA VAL A 44 6.37 9.24 3.27
C VAL A 44 5.49 8.03 2.96
N VAL A 45 5.74 7.39 1.83
CA VAL A 45 5.06 6.16 1.42
C VAL A 45 5.95 4.98 1.76
N ALA A 46 5.43 4.00 2.48
CA ALA A 46 6.11 2.75 2.75
C ALA A 46 5.60 1.66 1.80
N VAL A 47 6.51 1.03 1.06
CA VAL A 47 6.20 -0.13 0.20
C VAL A 47 6.82 -1.35 0.82
N LYS A 48 6.00 -2.35 1.14
CA LYS A 48 6.43 -3.63 1.71
C LYS A 48 6.21 -4.76 0.71
N VAL A 49 7.26 -5.50 0.38
CA VAL A 49 7.20 -6.70 -0.45
C VAL A 49 7.51 -7.90 0.42
N ILE A 50 6.65 -8.91 0.40
CA ILE A 50 6.76 -10.12 1.21
C ILE A 50 6.71 -11.33 0.28
N ASP A 51 7.66 -12.25 0.41
CA ASP A 51 7.64 -13.51 -0.32
C ASP A 51 6.80 -14.59 0.39
N ILE A 52 6.61 -15.73 -0.29
CA ILE A 52 5.80 -16.85 0.24
C ILE A 52 6.39 -17.52 1.49
N PHE A 53 7.67 -17.30 1.78
CA PHE A 53 8.36 -17.82 2.95
C PHE A 53 8.35 -16.82 4.11
N GLY A 54 7.78 -15.63 3.90
CA GLY A 54 7.66 -14.58 4.90
C GLY A 54 8.86 -13.65 4.97
N ASN A 55 9.85 -13.76 4.06
CA ASN A 55 10.91 -12.76 3.99
C ASN A 55 10.34 -11.46 3.43
N ASP A 56 10.61 -10.35 4.08
CA ASP A 56 10.13 -9.04 3.66
C ASP A 56 11.24 -8.03 3.39
N THR A 57 10.95 -7.09 2.51
CA THR A 57 11.75 -5.88 2.28
C THR A 57 10.81 -4.68 2.31
N THR A 58 11.25 -3.62 2.97
CA THR A 58 10.50 -2.37 3.05
C THR A 58 11.32 -1.22 2.48
N SER A 59 10.70 -0.43 1.62
CA SER A 59 11.27 0.78 1.03
C SER A 59 10.43 1.98 1.43
N LEU A 60 11.07 3.05 1.87
CA LEU A 60 10.44 4.33 2.19
C LEU A 60 10.70 5.32 1.06
N VAL A 61 9.63 5.88 0.50
CA VAL A 61 9.70 6.86 -0.61
C VAL A 61 9.13 8.18 -0.11
N SER A 62 9.92 9.25 -0.24
CA SER A 62 9.44 10.60 0.05
C SER A 62 8.76 11.18 -1.19
N VAL A 63 7.52 11.66 -1.02
CA VAL A 63 6.76 12.33 -2.07
C VAL A 63 6.36 13.74 -1.60
N THR A 64 6.41 14.71 -2.50
CA THR A 64 5.95 16.07 -2.23
C THR A 64 4.72 16.34 -3.09
N VAL A 65 3.60 16.64 -2.45
CA VAL A 65 2.35 17.02 -3.10
C VAL A 65 2.25 18.55 -3.03
N GLY A 66 2.13 19.17 -4.20
CA GLY A 66 2.00 20.64 -4.36
C GLY A 66 0.58 21.10 -4.54
#